data_AF-A0A959EIE8-F1
#
_entry.id   AF-A0A959EIE8-F1
#
_cell.length_a   1.000
_cell.length_b   1.000
_cell.length_c   1.000
_cell.angle_alpha   90.00
_cell.angle_beta   90.00
_cell.angle_gamma   90.00
#
_symmetry.space_group_name_H-M   'P 1'
#
loop_
_entity.id
_entity.type
_entity.pdbx_description
1 polymer ?
#
loop_
_entity_poly.entity_id
_entity_poly.type
_entity_poly.pdbx_seq_one_letter_code
_entity_poly.pdbx_strand_id
1 'polypeptide(L)'
;MTFSKLFPILLFFLLALPACQNTPSGGEAEEGFSVQLLCQSTSQDETAPRSAVYAVVNQNKVKLANISNCDSIPTASYEDYDIPKTALEAVGGWWAGAGDYFYAIQEDSTIAFYQGWADEGQEDDGYHYTKIGSFANGQFNLQMPVRKDELVGTYALSRESGSHILFVGLKEDTLRAEYFQMDGVLPPVNQLNILMTSMEPQAAANLEFGPSSLDFTSSLGNGRFILDNKSAAVLLQDAQAPGQPLRMEKILSEDYSIPVQ
;
A
#
# COMPACT_ATOMS: atom_id res chain seq x y z
N MET A 1 -6.43 -96.33 -6.91
CA MET A 1 -5.31 -95.46 -7.30
C MET A 1 -4.96 -94.63 -6.04
N THR A 2 -4.10 -95.10 -5.12
CA THR A 2 -2.61 -94.94 -5.08
C THR A 2 -2.21 -93.47 -5.25
N PHE A 3 -1.49 -92.72 -4.40
CA PHE A 3 -0.46 -92.87 -3.35
C PHE A 3 -0.54 -91.56 -2.50
N SER A 4 -0.46 -91.49 -1.16
CA SER A 4 0.68 -91.67 -0.24
C SER A 4 1.95 -90.84 -0.55
N LYS A 5 2.34 -89.96 0.40
CA LYS A 5 3.71 -89.63 0.91
C LYS A 5 3.79 -88.16 1.37
N LEU A 6 3.91 -87.87 2.67
CA LEU A 6 5.15 -87.78 3.49
C LEU A 6 6.10 -86.63 3.08
N PHE A 7 6.22 -85.62 3.98
CA PHE A 7 7.44 -85.08 4.67
C PHE A 7 8.72 -84.78 3.84
N PRO A 8 9.73 -83.99 4.28
CA PRO A 8 9.82 -82.76 5.11
C PRO A 8 10.95 -81.76 4.70
N ILE A 9 11.19 -80.73 5.55
CA ILE A 9 12.48 -80.05 5.91
C ILE A 9 13.46 -79.60 4.80
N LEU A 10 13.78 -78.29 4.74
CA LEU A 10 15.14 -77.68 4.77
C LEU A 10 14.99 -76.12 4.66
N LEU A 11 15.33 -75.30 5.66
CA LEU A 11 16.66 -74.83 6.10
C LEU A 11 17.19 -73.60 5.30
N PHE A 12 17.59 -72.57 6.08
CA PHE A 12 18.63 -71.56 5.81
C PHE A 12 18.35 -70.42 4.81
N PHE A 13 18.27 -69.17 5.31
CA PHE A 13 19.41 -68.24 5.20
C PHE A 13 19.28 -67.06 6.18
N LEU A 14 20.45 -66.65 6.68
CA LEU A 14 20.81 -65.70 7.71
C LEU A 14 20.99 -64.27 7.15
N LEU A 15 20.94 -63.26 8.04
CA LEU A 15 21.54 -61.88 7.94
C LEU A 15 20.75 -60.86 7.10
N ALA A 16 20.58 -59.57 7.44
CA ALA A 16 21.19 -58.69 8.44
C ALA A 16 20.24 -57.52 8.80
N LEU A 17 20.48 -56.90 9.97
CA LEU A 17 19.88 -55.65 10.46
C LEU A 17 20.23 -54.45 9.55
N PRO A 18 19.45 -53.36 9.63
CA PRO A 18 20.01 -52.21 10.34
C PRO A 18 19.07 -51.70 11.44
N ALA A 19 19.68 -51.52 12.62
CA ALA A 19 19.17 -50.68 13.67
C ALA A 19 19.04 -49.23 13.14
N CYS A 20 17.81 -48.70 13.08
CA CYS A 20 17.63 -47.26 12.98
C CYS A 20 18.15 -46.64 14.28
N GLN A 21 19.34 -46.06 14.19
CA GLN A 21 19.81 -45.13 15.19
C GLN A 21 18.85 -43.94 15.18
N ASN A 22 18.25 -43.66 16.33
CA ASN A 22 17.58 -42.40 16.60
C ASN A 22 18.58 -41.28 16.38
N THR A 23 18.52 -40.69 15.20
CA THR A 23 19.16 -39.40 14.92
C THR A 23 18.35 -38.37 15.70
N PRO A 24 18.98 -37.47 16.49
CA PRO A 24 18.25 -36.38 17.11
C PRO A 24 17.56 -35.60 15.99
N SER A 25 16.25 -35.44 16.14
CA SER A 25 15.43 -34.50 15.39
C SER A 25 16.21 -33.18 15.31
N GLY A 26 16.77 -32.92 14.14
CA GLY A 26 17.15 -31.57 13.76
C GLY A 26 15.87 -30.78 13.82
N GLY A 27 15.80 -29.84 14.75
CA GLY A 27 14.73 -28.85 14.77
C GLY A 27 14.67 -28.23 13.39
N GLU A 28 13.49 -28.32 12.77
CA GLU A 28 13.13 -27.43 11.69
C GLU A 28 13.39 -26.02 12.22
N ALA A 29 14.39 -25.35 11.66
CA ALA A 29 14.60 -23.94 11.92
C ALA A 29 13.32 -23.25 11.47
N GLU A 30 12.56 -22.70 12.41
CA GLU A 30 11.49 -21.78 12.05
C GLU A 30 12.13 -20.67 11.22
N GLU A 31 11.80 -20.62 9.93
CA GLU A 31 12.24 -19.54 9.05
C GLU A 31 11.62 -18.25 9.58
N GLY A 32 12.39 -17.53 10.40
CA GLY A 32 12.01 -16.21 10.88
C GLY A 32 11.85 -15.25 9.71
N PHE A 33 10.85 -14.37 9.81
CA PHE A 33 10.68 -13.29 8.84
C PHE A 33 11.91 -12.38 8.82
N SER A 34 12.43 -12.07 7.63
CA SER A 34 13.32 -10.93 7.44
C SER A 34 12.47 -9.69 7.19
N VAL A 35 12.47 -8.74 8.14
CA VAL A 35 11.66 -7.52 8.11
C VAL A 35 12.57 -6.30 8.05
N GLN A 36 12.25 -5.33 7.20
CA GLN A 36 12.90 -4.01 7.14
C GLN A 36 11.85 -2.92 6.94
N LEU A 37 12.04 -1.77 7.58
CA LEU A 37 11.33 -0.54 7.28
C LEU A 37 12.31 0.44 6.61
N LEU A 38 11.98 0.91 5.42
CA LEU A 38 12.85 1.75 4.60
C LEU A 38 12.27 3.14 4.44
N CYS A 39 13.07 4.15 4.78
CA CYS A 39 12.82 5.54 4.43
C CYS A 39 13.43 5.85 3.06
N GLN A 40 12.61 6.26 2.10
CA GLN A 40 13.07 6.66 0.77
C GLN A 40 12.66 8.11 0.51
N SER A 41 13.62 8.99 0.22
CA SER A 41 13.30 10.39 -0.10
C SER A 41 12.50 10.51 -1.41
N THR A 42 11.44 11.33 -1.39
CA THR A 42 10.47 11.50 -2.49
C THR A 42 10.44 12.90 -3.10
N SER A 43 10.92 13.93 -2.38
CA SER A 43 10.90 15.32 -2.86
C SER A 43 11.90 16.22 -2.10
N GLN A 44 12.32 17.33 -2.74
CA GLN A 44 13.05 18.44 -2.11
C GLN A 44 12.15 19.64 -1.78
N ASP A 45 10.87 19.59 -2.13
CA ASP A 45 9.90 20.64 -1.79
C ASP A 45 9.57 20.60 -0.29
N GLU A 46 9.74 21.73 0.40
CA GLU A 46 9.50 21.85 1.85
C GLU A 46 8.01 21.82 2.23
N THR A 47 7.12 21.95 1.25
CA THR A 47 5.66 21.96 1.47
C THR A 47 5.00 20.60 1.27
N ALA A 48 5.75 19.59 0.79
CA ALA A 48 5.26 18.24 0.51
C ALA A 48 5.98 17.17 1.36
N PRO A 49 5.37 15.99 1.57
CA PRO A 49 6.05 14.88 2.23
C PRO A 49 7.37 14.53 1.53
N ARG A 50 8.46 14.54 2.30
CA ARG A 50 9.83 14.39 1.77
C ARG A 50 10.31 12.95 1.74
N SER A 51 9.57 12.05 2.38
CA SER A 51 9.93 10.64 2.50
C SER A 51 8.72 9.73 2.28
N ALA A 52 8.97 8.57 1.69
CA ALA A 52 8.06 7.43 1.67
C ALA A 52 8.60 6.32 2.56
N VAL A 53 7.72 5.72 3.35
CA VAL A 53 8.00 4.54 4.18
C VAL A 53 7.59 3.29 3.42
N TYR A 54 8.50 2.31 3.36
CA TYR A 54 8.21 1.00 2.79
C TYR A 54 8.49 -0.11 3.80
N ALA A 55 7.63 -1.12 3.84
CA ALA A 55 7.93 -2.39 4.49
C ALA A 55 8.51 -3.38 3.48
N VAL A 56 9.55 -4.09 3.87
CA VAL A 56 10.11 -5.23 3.14
C VAL A 56 10.05 -6.46 4.03
N VAL A 57 9.30 -7.48 3.62
CA VAL A 57 9.23 -8.78 4.33
C VAL A 57 9.52 -9.91 3.37
N ASN A 58 10.55 -10.71 3.65
CA ASN A 58 10.97 -11.86 2.83
C ASN A 58 11.01 -11.50 1.33
N GLN A 59 11.61 -10.35 0.99
CA GLN A 59 11.74 -9.76 -0.36
C GLN A 59 10.49 -9.07 -0.94
N ASN A 60 9.32 -9.16 -0.29
CA ASN A 60 8.12 -8.44 -0.73
C ASN A 60 8.17 -7.01 -0.20
N LYS A 61 8.10 -6.00 -1.09
CA LYS A 61 8.10 -4.58 -0.73
C LYS A 61 6.71 -3.97 -0.93
N VAL A 62 6.21 -3.25 0.06
CA VAL A 62 4.98 -2.44 -0.05
C VAL A 62 5.20 -1.06 0.57
N LYS A 63 4.57 -0.04 0.01
CA LYS A 63 4.57 1.31 0.58
C LYS A 63 3.58 1.35 1.76
N LEU A 64 3.98 1.94 2.88
CA LEU A 64 3.13 2.16 4.04
C LEU A 64 2.60 3.61 4.10
N ALA A 65 3.44 4.60 3.82
CA ALA A 65 3.02 6.00 3.90
C ALA A 65 3.97 6.94 3.16
N ASN A 66 3.54 8.19 2.98
CA ASN A 66 4.39 9.35 2.77
C ASN A 66 4.43 10.16 4.08
N ILE A 67 5.60 10.59 4.53
CA ILE A 67 5.76 11.40 5.75
C ILE A 67 6.77 12.53 5.53
N SER A 68 6.70 13.55 6.39
CA SER A 68 7.50 14.77 6.25
C SER A 68 8.98 14.55 6.53
N ASN A 69 9.30 13.68 7.49
CA ASN A 69 10.66 13.29 7.81
C ASN A 69 10.70 11.80 8.19
N CYS A 70 11.79 11.10 7.88
CA CYS A 70 11.89 9.66 8.12
C CYS A 70 13.34 9.23 8.27
N ASP A 71 13.66 8.71 9.45
CA ASP A 71 14.91 8.05 9.77
C ASP A 71 14.66 6.73 10.51
N SER A 72 15.68 5.86 10.57
CA SER A 72 15.65 4.66 11.40
C SER A 72 15.69 5.03 12.87
N ILE A 73 14.83 4.40 13.67
CA ILE A 73 14.82 4.55 15.12
C ILE A 73 15.61 3.38 15.69
N PRO A 74 16.70 3.61 16.43
CA PRO A 74 17.46 2.52 17.03
C PRO A 74 16.64 1.86 18.14
N THR A 75 16.77 0.53 18.31
CA THR A 75 16.06 -0.24 19.35
C THR A 75 16.25 0.33 20.76
N ALA A 76 17.40 0.94 21.03
CA ALA A 76 17.70 1.59 22.31
C ALA A 76 16.78 2.78 22.63
N SER A 77 16.17 3.39 21.61
CA SER A 77 15.28 4.55 21.72
C SER A 77 13.81 4.18 21.61
N TYR A 78 13.44 2.91 21.43
CA TYR A 78 12.02 2.53 21.25
C TYR A 78 11.12 3.00 22.38
N GLU A 79 11.59 2.92 23.62
CA GLU A 79 10.83 3.36 24.80
C GLU A 79 10.56 4.87 24.80
N ASP A 80 11.44 5.68 24.17
CA ASP A 80 11.23 7.13 24.04
C ASP A 80 10.06 7.48 23.11
N TYR A 81 9.62 6.52 22.29
CA TYR A 81 8.53 6.66 21.32
C TYR A 81 7.32 5.78 21.65
N ASP A 82 7.22 5.22 22.87
CA ASP A 82 6.22 4.19 23.24
C ASP A 82 6.18 2.97 22.30
N ILE A 83 7.29 2.68 21.62
CA ILE A 83 7.42 1.51 20.74
C ILE A 83 7.78 0.28 21.59
N PRO A 84 7.12 -0.87 21.40
CA PRO A 84 7.47 -2.09 22.13
C PRO A 84 8.92 -2.53 21.87
N LYS A 85 9.65 -2.93 22.92
CA LYS A 85 11.03 -3.47 22.81
C LYS A 85 11.13 -4.73 21.94
N THR A 86 10.01 -5.40 21.72
CA THR A 86 9.88 -6.58 20.85
C THR A 86 9.62 -6.24 19.39
N ALA A 87 9.48 -4.95 19.04
CA ALA A 87 9.40 -4.54 17.65
C ALA A 87 10.69 -4.94 16.91
N LEU A 88 10.53 -5.43 15.69
CA LEU A 88 11.61 -5.89 14.85
C LEU A 88 12.37 -4.70 14.23
N GLU A 89 11.63 -3.69 13.80
CA GLU A 89 12.13 -2.52 13.09
C GLU A 89 11.24 -1.33 13.40
N ALA A 90 11.82 -0.13 13.43
CA ALA A 90 11.08 1.12 13.54
C ALA A 90 11.73 2.26 12.76
N VAL A 91 10.88 3.12 12.20
CA VAL A 91 11.27 4.34 11.49
C VAL A 91 10.30 5.46 11.84
N GLY A 92 10.71 6.70 11.66
CA GLY A 92 9.82 7.84 11.85
C GLY A 92 10.57 9.15 11.82
N GLY A 93 9.85 10.25 12.06
CA GLY A 93 10.47 11.55 12.11
C GLY A 93 9.52 12.62 12.61
N TRP A 94 10.11 13.64 13.23
CA TRP A 94 9.43 14.85 13.66
C TRP A 94 9.66 15.96 12.64
N TRP A 95 8.61 16.71 12.33
CA TRP A 95 8.68 17.89 11.48
C TRP A 95 7.57 18.88 11.84
N ALA A 96 7.97 20.16 12.00
CA ALA A 96 7.04 21.27 12.17
C ALA A 96 5.97 21.08 13.27
N GLY A 97 6.33 20.44 14.38
CA GLY A 97 5.44 20.26 15.54
C GLY A 97 4.59 19.00 15.51
N ALA A 98 4.76 18.12 14.52
CA ALA A 98 4.13 16.81 14.47
C ALA A 98 5.14 15.73 14.08
N GLY A 99 4.88 14.49 14.50
CA GLY A 99 5.71 13.33 14.16
C GLY A 99 4.87 12.15 13.70
N ASP A 100 5.41 11.43 12.72
CA ASP A 100 4.87 10.16 12.23
C ASP A 100 5.88 9.04 12.49
N TYR A 101 5.40 7.92 13.01
CA TYR A 101 6.23 6.79 13.45
C TYR A 101 5.67 5.48 12.94
N PHE A 102 6.54 4.51 12.66
CA PHE A 102 6.16 3.20 12.19
C PHE A 102 7.00 2.15 12.89
N TYR A 103 6.37 1.04 13.25
CA TYR A 103 7.11 -0.14 13.67
C TYR A 103 6.47 -1.41 13.13
N ALA A 104 7.28 -2.45 13.03
CA ALA A 104 6.85 -3.80 12.71
C ALA A 104 7.08 -4.72 13.91
N ILE A 105 6.13 -5.59 14.22
CA ILE A 105 6.23 -6.54 15.32
C ILE A 105 5.73 -7.91 14.88
N GLN A 106 6.35 -8.98 15.38
CA GLN A 106 5.85 -10.33 15.15
C GLN A 106 4.68 -10.62 16.10
N GLU A 107 3.54 -10.98 15.54
CA GLU A 107 2.34 -11.45 16.24
C GLU A 107 2.03 -12.86 15.70
N ASP A 108 2.32 -13.88 16.50
CA ASP A 108 2.24 -15.29 16.12
C ASP A 108 3.03 -15.60 14.82
N SER A 109 2.34 -16.04 13.78
CA SER A 109 2.88 -16.34 12.45
C SER A 109 2.74 -15.17 11.46
N THR A 110 2.51 -13.95 11.96
CA THR A 110 2.30 -12.76 11.14
C THR A 110 3.23 -11.63 11.57
N ILE A 111 3.55 -10.73 10.62
CA ILE A 111 4.18 -9.45 10.94
C ILE A 111 3.10 -8.38 10.93
N ALA A 112 2.85 -7.73 12.05
CA ALA A 112 1.94 -6.60 12.15
C ALA A 112 2.71 -5.28 11.97
N PHE A 113 2.08 -4.33 11.29
CA PHE A 113 2.60 -2.98 11.09
C PHE A 113 1.72 -1.99 11.82
N TYR A 114 2.37 -1.07 12.53
CA TYR A 114 1.70 0.00 13.27
C TYR A 114 2.18 1.34 12.77
N GLN A 115 1.27 2.30 12.71
CA GLN A 115 1.56 3.71 12.51
C GLN A 115 1.23 4.45 13.80
N GLY A 116 2.15 5.31 14.23
CA GLY A 116 1.99 6.21 15.35
C GLY A 116 2.04 7.66 14.92
N TRP A 117 1.41 8.52 15.70
CA TRP A 117 1.56 9.97 15.59
C TRP A 117 1.73 10.63 16.96
N ALA A 118 2.34 11.81 16.95
CA ALA A 118 2.37 12.74 18.07
C ALA A 118 2.38 14.19 17.53
N ASP A 119 1.77 15.13 18.24
CA ASP A 119 1.60 16.53 17.84
C ASP A 119 1.78 17.47 19.05
N GLU A 120 2.46 18.60 18.87
CA GLU A 120 2.69 19.62 19.91
C GLU A 120 1.40 20.22 20.48
N GLY A 121 0.31 20.20 19.71
CA GLY A 121 -1.00 20.70 20.08
C GLY A 121 -1.95 19.66 20.69
N GLN A 122 -1.51 18.41 20.89
CA GLN A 122 -2.38 17.38 21.47
C GLN A 122 -2.59 17.60 22.99
N GLU A 123 -3.77 17.23 23.49
CA GLU A 123 -4.14 17.44 24.90
C GLU A 123 -3.64 16.35 25.84
N ASP A 124 -3.21 15.21 25.31
CA ASP A 124 -2.73 14.04 26.05
C ASP A 124 -1.23 13.78 25.82
N ASP A 125 -0.57 13.17 26.80
CA ASP A 125 0.85 12.84 26.67
C ASP A 125 1.05 11.53 25.89
N GLY A 126 2.11 11.48 25.07
CA GLY A 126 2.61 10.23 24.48
C GLY A 126 2.29 10.02 23.00
N TYR A 127 2.60 8.82 22.52
CA TYR A 127 2.43 8.43 21.12
C TYR A 127 1.20 7.56 20.92
N HIS A 128 0.47 7.82 19.84
CA HIS A 128 -0.78 7.14 19.54
C HIS A 128 -0.60 6.15 18.41
N TYR A 129 -0.65 4.85 18.69
CA TYR A 129 -0.42 3.80 17.68
C TYR A 129 -1.70 3.10 17.22
N THR A 130 -1.81 2.86 15.92
CA THR A 130 -2.86 2.05 15.29
C THR A 130 -2.25 1.02 14.35
N LYS A 131 -2.80 -0.20 14.36
CA LYS A 131 -2.41 -1.25 13.42
C LYS A 131 -2.88 -0.89 12.02
N ILE A 132 -1.96 -0.78 11.07
CA ILE A 132 -2.24 -0.40 9.68
C ILE A 132 -2.16 -1.58 8.71
N GLY A 133 -1.78 -2.76 9.18
CA GLY A 133 -1.81 -3.96 8.35
C GLY A 133 -1.01 -5.11 8.91
N SER A 134 -0.91 -6.17 8.11
CA SER A 134 -0.08 -7.32 8.42
C SER A 134 0.51 -7.98 7.17
N PHE A 135 1.54 -8.78 7.38
CA PHE A 135 2.09 -9.71 6.40
C PHE A 135 1.88 -11.13 6.89
N ALA A 136 1.22 -11.95 6.08
CA ALA A 136 0.95 -13.36 6.35
C ALA A 136 0.90 -14.14 5.04
N ASN A 137 1.38 -15.38 5.03
CA ASN A 137 1.33 -16.28 3.87
C ASN A 137 1.89 -15.64 2.57
N GLY A 138 2.95 -14.84 2.69
CA GLY A 138 3.57 -14.17 1.54
C GLY A 138 2.84 -12.93 1.02
N GLN A 139 1.80 -12.44 1.72
CA GLN A 139 0.95 -11.35 1.25
C GLN A 139 0.79 -10.26 2.32
N PHE A 140 0.79 -9.00 1.86
CA PHE A 140 0.43 -7.84 2.68
C PHE A 140 -1.10 -7.66 2.68
N ASN A 141 -1.65 -7.43 3.86
CA ASN A 141 -3.03 -7.04 4.11
C ASN A 141 -3.02 -5.69 4.82
N LEU A 142 -3.04 -4.60 4.05
CA LEU A 142 -2.98 -3.25 4.59
C LEU A 142 -4.40 -2.70 4.82
N GLN A 143 -4.62 -2.14 6.00
CA GLN A 143 -5.82 -1.41 6.42
C GLN A 143 -5.48 0.08 6.54
N MET A 144 -4.75 0.62 5.56
CA MET A 144 -4.35 2.01 5.60
C MET A 144 -5.56 2.88 5.25
N PRO A 145 -5.92 3.88 6.07
CA PRO A 145 -6.81 4.93 5.59
C PRO A 145 -6.12 5.57 4.40
N VAL A 146 -6.77 5.53 3.24
CA VAL A 146 -6.22 6.14 2.04
C VAL A 146 -6.10 7.63 2.30
N ARG A 147 -4.87 8.15 2.24
CA ARG A 147 -4.65 9.58 2.39
C ARG A 147 -5.08 10.29 1.11
N LYS A 148 -5.74 11.43 1.26
CA LYS A 148 -6.28 12.20 0.13
C LYS A 148 -5.19 12.61 -0.87
N ASP A 149 -3.95 12.83 -0.42
CA ASP A 149 -2.82 13.16 -1.29
C ASP A 149 -2.48 12.04 -2.29
N GLU A 150 -2.76 10.77 -1.96
CA GLU A 150 -2.55 9.66 -2.88
C GLU A 150 -3.56 9.64 -4.04
N LEU A 151 -4.71 10.29 -3.85
CA LEU A 151 -5.77 10.44 -4.85
C LEU A 151 -5.56 11.65 -5.76
N VAL A 152 -4.62 12.55 -5.44
CA VAL A 152 -4.29 13.72 -6.26
C VAL A 152 -3.62 13.29 -7.56
N GLY A 153 -4.06 13.84 -8.68
CA GLY A 153 -3.43 13.65 -9.99
C GLY A 153 -4.42 13.76 -11.14
N THR A 154 -3.94 13.40 -12.33
CA THR A 154 -4.72 13.42 -13.57
C THR A 154 -5.15 12.01 -13.94
N TYR A 155 -6.46 11.80 -14.08
CA TYR A 155 -7.07 10.55 -14.49
C TYR A 155 -7.64 10.69 -15.89
N ALA A 156 -7.49 9.66 -16.72
CA ALA A 156 -7.85 9.76 -18.11
C ALA A 156 -8.45 8.47 -18.69
N LEU A 157 -9.34 8.66 -19.67
CA LEU A 157 -9.85 7.62 -20.54
C LEU A 157 -9.76 8.14 -21.99
N SER A 158 -8.86 7.56 -22.78
CA SER A 158 -8.66 7.91 -24.19
C SER A 158 -9.46 6.98 -25.11
N ARG A 159 -10.28 7.53 -26.01
CA ARG A 159 -11.02 6.77 -27.04
C ARG A 159 -11.10 7.57 -28.34
N GLU A 160 -11.22 6.87 -29.46
CA GLU A 160 -11.43 7.52 -30.76
C GLU A 160 -12.71 8.36 -30.81
N SER A 161 -13.75 7.95 -30.07
CA SER A 161 -15.03 8.65 -29.98
C SER A 161 -15.01 9.87 -29.05
N GLY A 162 -13.89 10.16 -28.40
CA GLY A 162 -13.78 11.22 -27.41
C GLY A 162 -13.08 10.74 -26.14
N SER A 163 -12.32 11.64 -25.55
CA SER A 163 -11.52 11.38 -24.36
C SER A 163 -12.04 12.15 -23.17
N HIS A 164 -11.85 11.56 -21.99
CA HIS A 164 -12.28 12.10 -20.71
C HIS A 164 -11.07 12.30 -19.82
N ILE A 165 -11.02 13.44 -19.12
CA ILE A 165 -9.96 13.77 -18.19
C ILE A 165 -10.61 14.25 -16.89
N LEU A 166 -10.15 13.72 -15.77
CA LEU A 166 -10.50 14.18 -14.44
C LEU A 166 -9.21 14.61 -13.74
N PHE A 167 -9.07 15.91 -13.52
CA PHE A 167 -8.02 16.45 -12.67
C PHE A 167 -8.52 16.43 -11.23
N VAL A 168 -7.73 15.86 -10.31
CA VAL A 168 -8.03 15.82 -8.89
C VAL A 168 -6.91 16.55 -8.15
N GLY A 169 -7.23 17.70 -7.57
CA GLY A 169 -6.34 18.49 -6.73
C GLY A 169 -6.73 18.41 -5.27
N LEU A 170 -5.78 18.66 -4.37
CA LEU A 170 -6.03 18.84 -2.94
C LEU A 170 -5.85 20.32 -2.60
N LYS A 171 -6.87 20.92 -2.00
CA LYS A 171 -6.79 22.28 -1.43
C LYS A 171 -7.16 22.19 0.05
N GLU A 172 -6.22 22.56 0.91
CA GLU A 172 -6.33 22.33 2.36
C GLU A 172 -6.57 20.83 2.62
N ASP A 173 -7.76 20.46 3.09
CA ASP A 173 -8.16 19.06 3.28
C ASP A 173 -9.33 18.63 2.37
N THR A 174 -9.64 19.41 1.33
CA THR A 174 -10.72 19.10 0.39
C THR A 174 -10.17 18.68 -0.96
N LEU A 175 -10.54 17.48 -1.42
CA LEU A 175 -10.29 17.06 -2.79
C LEU A 175 -11.25 17.77 -3.72
N ARG A 176 -10.72 18.44 -4.73
CA ARG A 176 -11.48 19.14 -5.77
C ARG A 176 -11.18 18.50 -7.11
N ALA A 177 -12.24 18.17 -7.83
CA ALA A 177 -12.15 17.57 -9.15
C ALA A 177 -12.60 18.56 -10.23
N GLU A 178 -11.90 18.56 -11.35
CA GLU A 178 -12.23 19.30 -12.57
C GLU A 178 -12.29 18.31 -13.73
N TYR A 179 -13.44 18.30 -14.41
CA TYR A 179 -13.74 17.35 -15.48
C TYR A 179 -13.70 18.03 -16.84
N PHE A 180 -13.01 17.37 -17.77
CA PHE A 180 -12.81 17.83 -19.13
C PHE A 180 -13.18 16.71 -20.10
N GLN A 181 -13.72 17.11 -21.24
CA GLN A 181 -14.00 16.22 -22.35
C GLN A 181 -13.43 16.84 -23.62
N MET A 182 -12.90 15.99 -24.49
CA MET A 182 -12.40 16.42 -25.79
C MET A 182 -12.70 15.38 -26.86
N ASP A 183 -12.74 15.83 -28.11
CA ASP A 183 -12.92 14.95 -29.25
C ASP A 183 -11.63 14.18 -29.57
N GLY A 184 -11.79 12.92 -29.99
CA GLY A 184 -10.68 12.06 -30.38
C GLY A 184 -9.84 11.55 -29.21
N VAL A 185 -8.69 10.98 -29.56
CA VAL A 185 -7.74 10.37 -28.61
C VAL A 185 -6.89 11.42 -27.90
N LEU A 186 -6.52 11.12 -26.65
CA LEU A 186 -5.61 11.98 -25.90
C LEU A 186 -4.26 12.13 -26.60
N PRO A 187 -3.70 13.36 -26.63
CA PRO A 187 -2.33 13.56 -27.07
C PRO A 187 -1.35 12.93 -26.07
N PRO A 188 -0.07 12.76 -26.46
CA PRO A 188 0.98 12.37 -25.54
C PRO A 188 1.04 13.28 -24.29
N VAL A 189 1.42 12.70 -23.14
CA VAL A 189 1.36 13.37 -21.81
C VAL A 189 2.10 14.72 -21.79
N ASN A 190 3.24 14.82 -22.46
CA ASN A 190 4.02 16.08 -22.54
C ASN A 190 3.29 17.21 -23.30
N GLN A 191 2.32 16.89 -24.15
CA GLN A 191 1.48 17.86 -24.85
C GLN A 191 0.16 18.12 -24.11
N LEU A 192 -0.27 17.17 -23.27
CA LEU A 192 -1.48 17.29 -22.47
C LEU A 192 -1.40 18.54 -21.57
N ASN A 193 -0.26 18.82 -20.96
CA ASN A 193 -0.07 20.00 -20.10
C ASN A 193 -0.36 21.32 -20.83
N ILE A 194 0.12 21.46 -22.07
CA ILE A 194 -0.08 22.67 -22.89
C ILE A 194 -1.54 22.78 -23.32
N LEU A 195 -2.16 21.64 -23.64
CA LEU A 195 -3.56 21.62 -24.03
C LEU A 195 -4.46 22.07 -22.86
N MET A 196 -4.22 21.52 -21.67
CA MET A 196 -5.04 21.77 -20.48
C MET A 196 -5.02 23.23 -20.03
N THR A 197 -3.94 24.00 -20.26
CA THR A 197 -3.90 25.44 -19.90
C THR A 197 -4.83 26.30 -20.74
N SER A 198 -5.27 25.80 -21.89
CA SER A 198 -6.19 26.50 -22.80
C SER A 198 -7.63 26.01 -22.72
N MET A 199 -7.89 24.95 -21.94
CA MET A 199 -9.20 24.34 -21.79
C MET A 199 -9.90 24.86 -20.54
N GLU A 200 -11.20 25.11 -20.65
CA GLU A 200 -12.05 25.31 -19.49
C GLU A 200 -12.67 23.97 -19.07
N PRO A 201 -12.74 23.68 -17.75
CA PRO A 201 -13.42 22.48 -17.28
C PRO A 201 -14.90 22.57 -17.61
N GLN A 202 -15.48 21.47 -18.10
CA GLN A 202 -16.91 21.37 -18.31
C GLN A 202 -17.67 21.43 -16.98
N ALA A 203 -17.08 20.87 -15.93
CA ALA A 203 -17.63 20.90 -14.59
C ALA A 203 -16.52 20.77 -13.54
N ALA A 204 -16.78 21.28 -12.34
CA ALA A 204 -15.90 21.15 -11.19
C ALA A 204 -16.71 20.90 -9.91
N ALA A 205 -16.16 20.12 -8.99
CA ALA A 205 -16.83 19.80 -7.73
C ALA A 205 -15.83 19.46 -6.63
N ASN A 206 -16.26 19.64 -5.39
CA ASN A 206 -15.60 19.01 -4.25
C ASN A 206 -16.02 17.53 -4.19
N LEU A 207 -15.10 16.67 -3.80
CA LEU A 207 -15.33 15.24 -3.60
C LEU A 207 -15.57 14.97 -2.12
N GLU A 208 -16.79 14.56 -1.79
CA GLU A 208 -17.19 14.24 -0.42
C GLU A 208 -17.05 12.73 -0.17
N PHE A 209 -16.20 12.36 0.77
CA PHE A 209 -15.91 10.96 1.10
C PHE A 209 -16.62 10.51 2.37
N GLY A 210 -16.98 9.23 2.42
CA GLY A 210 -17.33 8.57 3.67
C GLY A 210 -16.09 8.34 4.55
N PRO A 211 -16.27 8.14 5.87
CA PRO A 211 -15.19 8.09 6.87
C PRO A 211 -14.10 7.02 6.65
N SER A 212 -14.33 6.03 5.79
CA SER A 212 -13.32 5.02 5.44
C SER A 212 -13.56 4.43 4.04
N SER A 213 -14.17 5.21 3.13
CA SER A 213 -14.50 4.74 1.78
C SER A 213 -13.64 5.45 0.74
N LEU A 214 -13.22 4.70 -0.28
CA LEU A 214 -12.77 5.29 -1.55
C LEU A 214 -13.94 5.78 -2.41
N ASP A 215 -15.17 5.54 -1.96
CA ASP A 215 -16.39 6.08 -2.54
C ASP A 215 -16.52 7.57 -2.21
N PHE A 216 -16.92 8.35 -3.22
CA PHE A 216 -17.22 9.76 -3.09
C PHE A 216 -18.54 10.12 -3.75
N THR A 217 -19.11 11.22 -3.28
CA THR A 217 -20.26 11.89 -3.91
C THR A 217 -19.89 13.32 -4.29
N SER A 218 -20.45 13.83 -5.39
CA SER A 218 -20.19 15.18 -5.89
C SER A 218 -21.26 15.62 -6.88
N SER A 219 -21.24 16.89 -7.31
CA SER A 219 -22.08 17.36 -8.42
C SER A 219 -21.66 16.81 -9.80
N LEU A 220 -20.45 16.22 -9.92
CA LEU A 220 -20.04 15.44 -11.10
C LEU A 220 -20.69 14.05 -11.13
N GLY A 221 -21.22 13.61 -9.98
CA GLY A 221 -21.79 12.29 -9.78
C GLY A 221 -21.09 11.51 -8.68
N ASN A 222 -21.45 10.24 -8.59
CA ASN A 222 -20.92 9.31 -7.60
C ASN A 222 -19.74 8.56 -8.20
N GLY A 223 -18.72 8.30 -7.39
CA GLY A 223 -17.57 7.56 -7.89
C GLY A 223 -16.82 6.83 -6.81
N ARG A 224 -15.78 6.11 -7.25
CA ARG A 224 -14.90 5.32 -6.41
C ARG A 224 -13.48 5.39 -6.95
N PHE A 225 -12.52 5.64 -6.07
CA PHE A 225 -11.12 5.39 -6.37
C PHE A 225 -10.79 3.90 -6.21
N ILE A 226 -9.97 3.38 -7.10
CA ILE A 226 -9.43 2.03 -7.05
C ILE A 226 -7.93 2.17 -6.97
N LEU A 227 -7.35 1.69 -5.88
CA LEU A 227 -5.91 1.72 -5.66
C LEU A 227 -5.36 0.30 -5.73
N ASP A 228 -4.27 0.14 -6.46
CA ASP A 228 -3.47 -1.07 -6.58
C ASP A 228 -1.99 -0.71 -6.30
N ASN A 229 -1.14 -1.70 -6.07
CA ASN A 229 0.27 -1.47 -5.69
C ASN A 229 1.14 -0.77 -6.76
N LYS A 230 0.65 -0.60 -7.98
CA LYS A 230 1.32 -0.02 -9.14
C LYS A 230 0.48 1.03 -9.88
N SER A 231 -0.81 1.15 -9.58
CA SER A 231 -1.75 1.96 -10.34
C SER A 231 -2.89 2.50 -9.49
N ALA A 232 -3.49 3.58 -9.98
CA ALA A 232 -4.70 4.15 -9.42
C ALA A 232 -5.70 4.42 -10.55
N ALA A 233 -6.97 4.21 -10.29
CA ALA A 233 -8.05 4.50 -11.21
C ALA A 233 -9.20 5.20 -10.48
N VAL A 234 -10.06 5.85 -11.24
CA VAL A 234 -11.34 6.36 -10.76
C VAL A 234 -12.46 5.78 -11.62
N LEU A 235 -13.50 5.28 -10.96
CA LEU A 235 -14.79 4.99 -11.54
C LEU A 235 -15.70 6.18 -11.26
N LEU A 236 -16.19 6.85 -12.31
CA LEU A 236 -17.13 7.95 -12.20
C LEU A 236 -18.45 7.59 -12.89
N GLN A 237 -19.53 7.61 -12.13
CA GLN A 237 -20.88 7.56 -12.64
C GLN A 237 -21.37 8.99 -12.84
N ASP A 238 -21.34 9.46 -14.09
CA ASP A 238 -21.72 10.83 -14.46
C ASP A 238 -23.17 11.15 -14.05
N ALA A 239 -23.34 12.23 -13.28
CA ALA A 239 -24.66 12.73 -12.87
C ALA A 239 -25.47 13.34 -14.03
N GLN A 240 -24.79 13.83 -15.08
CA GLN A 240 -25.38 14.54 -16.21
C GLN A 240 -25.69 13.62 -17.40
N ALA A 241 -25.07 12.43 -17.46
CA ALA A 241 -25.32 11.44 -18.50
C ALA A 241 -25.42 10.02 -17.90
N PRO A 242 -26.65 9.51 -17.64
CA PRO A 242 -26.84 8.15 -17.12
C PRO A 242 -26.45 7.12 -18.20
N GLY A 243 -25.17 6.72 -18.18
CA GLY A 243 -24.54 5.74 -19.07
C GLY A 243 -23.65 4.76 -18.30
N GLN A 244 -22.77 4.04 -19.01
CA GLN A 244 -21.77 3.20 -18.35
C GLN A 244 -20.80 4.07 -17.54
N PRO A 245 -20.40 3.64 -16.32
CA PRO A 245 -19.41 4.36 -15.54
C PRO A 245 -18.12 4.55 -16.33
N LEU A 246 -17.55 5.74 -16.24
CA LEU A 246 -16.27 6.07 -16.84
C LEU A 246 -15.16 5.56 -15.92
N ARG A 247 -14.41 4.56 -16.41
CA ARG A 247 -13.18 4.12 -15.76
C ARG A 247 -12.00 4.87 -16.35
N MET A 248 -11.40 5.74 -15.55
CA MET A 248 -10.26 6.57 -15.93
C MET A 248 -9.02 6.14 -15.14
N GLU A 249 -7.90 5.94 -15.83
CA GLU A 249 -6.63 5.53 -15.22
C GLU A 249 -5.79 6.75 -14.85
N LYS A 250 -5.11 6.71 -13.71
CA LYS A 250 -4.17 7.76 -13.31
C LYS A 250 -3.01 7.76 -14.28
N ILE A 251 -2.79 8.90 -14.93
CA ILE A 251 -1.61 9.10 -15.77
C ILE A 251 -0.43 9.31 -14.83
N LEU A 252 0.47 8.32 -14.79
CA LEU A 252 1.75 8.46 -14.10
C LEU A 252 2.60 9.45 -14.89
N SER A 253 2.81 10.62 -14.28
CA SER A 253 3.71 11.63 -14.80
C SER A 253 4.75 11.84 -13.72
N GLU A 254 6.01 11.46 -13.99
CA GLU A 254 7.14 11.85 -13.15
C GLU A 254 7.32 13.39 -13.13
N ASP A 255 6.54 14.13 -13.96
CA ASP A 255 6.71 15.57 -14.23
C ASP A 255 5.42 16.42 -14.07
N TYR A 256 4.38 15.96 -13.35
CA TYR A 256 3.16 16.79 -13.20
C TYR A 256 3.20 17.61 -11.91
N SER A 257 3.50 18.89 -12.04
CA SER A 257 3.20 19.91 -11.03
C SER A 257 2.17 20.89 -11.60
N ILE A 258 1.18 21.24 -10.78
CA ILE A 258 0.16 22.24 -11.12
C ILE A 258 0.88 23.59 -11.30
N PRO A 259 0.65 24.35 -12.38
CA PRO A 259 1.05 25.74 -12.42
C PRO A 259 0.25 26.49 -11.36
N VAL A 260 0.93 26.96 -10.31
CA VAL A 260 0.33 27.85 -9.32
C VAL A 260 -0.08 29.13 -10.06
N GLN A 261 -1.38 29.43 -10.09
CA GLN A 261 -1.88 30.77 -10.43
C GLN A 261 -1.89 31.65 -9.19
#